data_AF-A0A8K0SXV7-F1
#
_entry.id   AF-A0A8K0SXV7-F1
#
_cell.length_a   1.000
_cell.length_b   1.000
_cell.length_c   1.000
_cell.angle_alpha   90.00
_cell.angle_beta   90.00
_cell.angle_gamma   90.00
#
_symmetry.space_group_name_H-M   'P 1'
#
loop_
_entity.id
_entity.type
_entity.pdbx_description
1 polymer ?
#
loop_
_entity_poly.entity_id
_entity_poly.type
_entity_poly.pdbx_seq_one_letter_code
_entity_poly.pdbx_strand_id
1 'polypeptide(L)'
;MHCFQTANAQNKPATRDGQPSLSPVQRADINCRFTLAPTIKCSTCVENGAVCSPPYAIMEGNVIDLNAIMDWFDVLATMYDERDNAEIEEGDCYPFVFPRTIRRRLVAIFYDLCAVFIQVDKIHRRGAIAMGAQPTSPSDLSEYRSHVLARRQLLLALNPRPVEPVWACLEPHCVNEARNAWLGSLDNWKQTQVLRLAPTDPGYIAWCTAIQIFRDSITSIAHPAVLSDSVSVVDIERVLDHFEKFPIDHIPL
;
A
#
# COMPACT_ATOMS: atom_id res chain seq x y z
N MET A 1 -8.19 4.87 8.58
CA MET A 1 -9.00 5.74 7.69
C MET A 1 -8.86 7.23 7.97
N HIS A 2 -8.97 7.74 9.20
CA HIS A 2 -8.75 9.19 9.42
C HIS A 2 -7.33 9.64 9.00
N CYS A 3 -6.28 8.95 9.46
CA CYS A 3 -4.89 9.27 9.08
C CYS A 3 -4.72 9.21 7.52
N PHE A 4 -5.35 8.24 6.83
CA PHE A 4 -5.41 8.16 5.35
C PHE A 4 -6.17 9.33 4.69
N GLN A 5 -7.32 9.72 5.21
CA GLN A 5 -8.13 10.80 4.65
C GLN A 5 -7.44 12.16 4.80
N THR A 6 -6.80 12.39 5.95
CA THR A 6 -6.04 13.62 6.22
C THR A 6 -4.83 13.71 5.30
N ALA A 7 -4.03 12.65 5.19
CA ALA A 7 -2.90 12.63 4.28
C ALA A 7 -3.33 12.76 2.82
N ASN A 8 -4.40 12.06 2.40
CA ASN A 8 -4.94 12.20 1.05
C ASN A 8 -5.37 13.64 0.78
N ALA A 9 -6.08 14.29 1.72
CA ALA A 9 -6.48 15.69 1.55
C ALA A 9 -5.30 16.65 1.41
N GLN A 10 -4.19 16.40 2.12
CA GLN A 10 -2.94 17.17 2.01
C GLN A 10 -2.21 16.90 0.69
N ASN A 11 -2.31 15.67 0.17
CA ASN A 11 -1.72 15.25 -1.10
C ASN A 11 -2.54 15.66 -2.32
N LYS A 12 -3.71 16.27 -2.13
CA LYS A 12 -4.56 16.70 -3.24
C LYS A 12 -3.77 17.70 -4.09
N PRO A 13 -3.51 17.40 -5.38
CA PRO A 13 -2.71 18.29 -6.21
C PRO A 13 -3.38 19.67 -6.29
N ALA A 14 -2.60 20.71 -5.97
CA ALA A 14 -3.04 22.09 -6.06
C ALA A 14 -3.32 22.44 -7.53
N THR A 15 -4.56 22.30 -7.95
CA THR A 15 -5.06 22.74 -9.25
C THR A 15 -5.58 24.16 -9.09
N ARG A 16 -4.67 25.12 -9.03
CA ARG A 16 -5.05 26.53 -9.16
C ARG A 16 -4.78 26.95 -10.61
N ASP A 17 -5.86 27.19 -11.35
CA ASP A 17 -5.87 27.87 -12.65
C ASP A 17 -4.95 27.29 -13.75
N GLY A 18 -4.80 25.96 -13.79
CA GLY A 18 -4.06 25.28 -14.86
C GLY A 18 -2.54 25.55 -14.89
N GLN A 19 -2.02 26.35 -13.96
CA GLN A 19 -0.60 26.58 -13.83
C GLN A 19 0.04 25.62 -12.82
N PRO A 20 1.15 24.97 -13.17
CA PRO A 20 1.87 24.08 -12.27
C PRO A 20 2.42 24.83 -11.04
N SER A 21 1.87 24.58 -9.85
CA SER A 21 2.31 25.19 -8.58
C SER A 21 3.81 25.04 -8.32
N LEU A 22 4.56 26.13 -8.18
CA LEU A 22 6.01 26.11 -7.89
C LEU A 22 6.36 25.52 -6.51
N SER A 23 5.38 25.17 -5.68
CA SER A 23 5.61 24.50 -4.40
C SER A 23 6.30 23.13 -4.58
N PRO A 24 7.18 22.72 -3.65
CA PRO A 24 7.75 21.39 -3.67
C PRO A 24 6.65 20.33 -3.72
N VAL A 25 6.89 19.24 -4.46
CA VAL A 25 5.99 18.09 -4.47
C VAL A 25 6.14 17.37 -3.14
N GLN A 26 5.28 17.73 -2.17
CA GLN A 26 5.27 17.14 -0.84
C GLN A 26 4.16 16.12 -0.74
N ARG A 27 4.50 14.98 -0.15
CA ARG A 27 3.55 13.95 0.22
C ARG A 27 3.48 13.85 1.74
N ALA A 28 2.27 13.92 2.29
CA ALA A 28 1.99 13.60 3.67
C ALA A 28 2.14 12.10 3.93
N ASP A 29 2.86 11.77 4.99
CA ASP A 29 3.03 10.41 5.49
C ASP A 29 1.68 9.86 6.02
N ILE A 30 1.45 8.56 5.82
CA ILE A 30 0.29 7.83 6.33
C ILE A 30 0.71 6.74 7.32
N ASN A 31 1.63 7.05 8.23
CA ASN A 31 2.05 6.13 9.28
C ASN A 31 0.99 5.99 10.40
N CYS A 32 -0.14 5.35 10.10
CA CYS A 32 -1.13 4.97 11.08
C CYS A 32 -0.72 3.67 11.81
N ARG A 33 0.30 3.73 12.66
CA ARG A 33 0.74 2.55 13.44
C ARG A 33 -0.08 2.42 14.72
N PHE A 34 -0.88 1.36 14.83
CA PHE A 34 -1.49 0.98 16.10
C PHE A 34 -0.40 0.32 16.95
N THR A 35 0.08 1.01 17.98
CA THR A 35 0.94 0.40 18.98
C THR A 35 0.15 -0.71 19.67
N LEU A 36 0.78 -1.85 19.94
CA LEU A 36 0.17 -3.05 20.55
C LEU A 36 -0.36 -2.82 21.99
N ALA A 37 -0.47 -1.56 22.44
CA ALA A 37 -1.01 -1.10 23.70
C ALA A 37 -2.51 -0.71 23.55
N PRO A 38 -3.30 -0.62 24.63
CA PRO A 38 -4.75 -0.37 24.56
C PRO A 38 -5.14 1.02 24.01
N THR A 39 -4.19 1.81 23.54
CA THR A 39 -4.45 3.07 22.86
C THR A 39 -4.99 2.82 21.45
N ILE A 40 -6.29 3.08 21.28
CA ILE A 40 -7.03 2.97 20.01
C ILE A 40 -6.57 4.00 18.94
N LYS A 41 -5.54 4.81 19.20
CA LYS A 41 -5.16 5.97 18.36
C LYS A 41 -3.73 5.88 17.80
N CYS A 42 -3.61 6.12 16.49
CA CYS A 42 -2.36 6.36 15.74
C CYS A 42 -1.70 7.66 16.23
N SER A 43 -0.37 7.83 16.13
CA SER A 43 0.33 9.08 16.51
C SER A 43 -0.29 10.32 15.88
N THR A 44 -0.60 10.26 14.58
CA THR A 44 -1.30 11.33 13.86
C THR A 44 -2.71 11.61 14.39
N CYS A 45 -3.46 10.60 14.86
CA CYS A 45 -4.77 10.79 15.50
C CYS A 45 -4.61 11.45 16.88
N VAL A 46 -3.54 11.14 17.60
CA VAL A 46 -3.24 11.75 18.90
C VAL A 46 -2.92 13.24 18.69
N GLU A 47 -2.01 13.55 17.78
CA GLU A 47 -1.61 14.93 17.46
C GLU A 47 -2.78 15.79 16.99
N ASN A 48 -3.66 15.24 16.14
CA ASN A 48 -4.81 15.96 15.62
C ASN A 48 -6.06 15.90 16.53
N GLY A 49 -5.96 15.30 17.71
CA GLY A 49 -7.11 15.14 18.62
C GLY A 49 -8.26 14.29 18.06
N ALA A 50 -8.00 13.51 17.00
CA ALA A 50 -9.02 12.77 16.27
C ALA A 50 -9.30 11.38 16.88
N VAL A 51 -10.45 10.80 16.51
CA VAL A 51 -10.75 9.38 16.76
C VAL A 51 -10.22 8.55 15.61
N CYS A 52 -9.39 7.56 15.93
CA CYS A 52 -8.85 6.67 14.92
C CYS A 52 -9.89 5.64 14.50
N SER A 53 -10.09 5.55 13.19
CA SER A 53 -10.95 4.55 12.57
C SER A 53 -10.06 3.60 11.77
N PRO A 54 -9.68 2.43 12.31
CA PRO A 54 -8.94 1.43 11.54
C PRO A 54 -9.80 0.94 10.36
N PRO A 55 -9.16 0.50 9.26
CA PRO A 55 -9.83 -0.27 8.22
C PRO A 55 -10.48 -1.54 8.79
N TYR A 56 -11.48 -2.08 8.10
CA TYR A 56 -12.12 -3.34 8.50
C TYR A 56 -11.13 -4.51 8.42
N ALA A 57 -11.22 -5.44 9.38
CA ALA A 57 -10.34 -6.61 9.45
C ALA A 57 -10.32 -7.46 8.17
N ILE A 58 -11.40 -7.45 7.37
CA ILE A 58 -11.47 -8.19 6.11
C ILE A 58 -10.58 -7.59 5.01
N MET A 59 -10.21 -6.31 5.15
CA MET A 59 -9.38 -5.55 4.21
C MET A 59 -7.94 -5.42 4.71
N GLU A 60 -7.56 -6.17 5.75
CA GLU A 60 -6.22 -6.11 6.38
C GLU A 60 -5.10 -6.24 5.35
N GLY A 61 -5.24 -7.16 4.39
CA GLY A 61 -4.27 -7.37 3.32
C GLY A 61 -4.27 -6.24 2.32
N ASN A 62 -5.44 -5.71 1.94
CA ASN A 62 -5.49 -4.54 1.04
C ASN A 62 -4.81 -3.31 1.65
N VAL A 63 -4.84 -3.16 2.99
CA VAL A 63 -4.12 -2.10 3.71
C VAL A 63 -2.61 -2.34 3.68
N ILE A 64 -2.17 -3.58 3.93
CA ILE A 64 -0.76 -3.97 3.83
C ILE A 64 -0.25 -3.72 2.41
N ASP A 65 -1.02 -4.13 1.41
CA ASP A 65 -0.72 -3.94 0.00
C ASP A 65 -0.59 -2.43 -0.33
N LEU A 66 -1.54 -1.60 0.12
CA LEU A 66 -1.48 -0.14 -0.07
C LEU A 66 -0.27 0.48 0.65
N ASN A 67 0.06 0.04 1.87
CA ASN A 67 1.25 0.52 2.59
C ASN A 67 2.55 0.12 1.87
N ALA A 68 2.63 -1.10 1.33
CA ALA A 68 3.78 -1.52 0.53
C ALA A 68 3.92 -0.66 -0.73
N ILE A 69 2.81 -0.39 -1.43
CA ILE A 69 2.80 0.54 -2.58
C ILE A 69 3.23 1.93 -2.15
N MET A 70 2.82 2.40 -0.98
CA MET A 70 3.22 3.69 -0.44
C MET A 70 4.72 3.79 -0.21
N ASP A 71 5.30 2.84 0.50
CA ASP A 71 6.73 2.81 0.83
C ASP A 71 7.56 2.74 -0.47
N TRP A 72 7.13 1.90 -1.40
CA TRP A 72 7.73 1.80 -2.73
C TRP A 72 7.62 3.13 -3.51
N PHE A 73 6.44 3.77 -3.48
CA PHE A 73 6.20 5.02 -4.19
C PHE A 73 7.04 6.17 -3.63
N ASP A 74 7.21 6.24 -2.31
CA ASP A 74 7.97 7.31 -1.67
C ASP A 74 9.42 7.30 -2.14
N VAL A 75 10.05 6.11 -2.21
CA VAL A 75 11.40 5.96 -2.78
C VAL A 75 11.45 6.44 -4.23
N LEU A 76 10.46 6.07 -5.05
CA LEU A 76 10.41 6.47 -6.46
C LEU A 76 10.26 8.00 -6.62
N ALA A 77 9.37 8.61 -5.84
CA ALA A 77 9.05 10.03 -5.94
C ALA A 77 10.15 10.94 -5.36
N THR A 78 10.97 10.43 -4.43
CA THR A 78 12.06 11.18 -3.78
C THR A 78 13.45 10.75 -4.24
N MET A 79 13.57 9.98 -5.32
CA MET A 79 14.86 9.55 -5.84
C MET A 79 15.68 10.77 -6.29
N TYR A 80 16.87 10.94 -5.72
CA TYR A 80 17.76 12.07 -6.01
C TYR A 80 18.67 11.78 -7.19
N ASP A 81 18.89 12.80 -8.01
CA ASP A 81 19.91 12.75 -9.05
C ASP A 81 21.27 13.08 -8.42
N GLU A 82 22.15 12.07 -8.36
CA GLU A 82 23.43 12.14 -7.66
C GLU A 82 24.56 12.69 -8.54
N ARG A 83 24.27 13.14 -9.77
CA ARG A 83 25.28 13.72 -10.65
C ARG A 83 25.78 15.05 -10.08
N ASP A 84 27.09 15.25 -10.12
CA ASP A 84 27.76 16.47 -9.60
C ASP A 84 27.22 17.78 -10.21
N ASN A 85 26.61 17.71 -11.39
CA ASN A 85 26.04 18.83 -12.14
C ASN A 85 24.51 18.77 -12.28
N ALA A 86 23.82 18.00 -11.44
CA ALA A 86 22.37 17.91 -11.50
C ALA A 86 21.71 19.25 -11.14
N GLU A 87 20.82 19.73 -12.02
CA GLU A 87 20.13 21.00 -11.83
C GLU A 87 18.97 20.85 -10.84
N ILE A 88 18.82 21.83 -9.94
CA ILE A 88 17.68 21.91 -9.04
C ILE A 88 16.60 22.75 -9.70
N GLU A 89 15.46 22.14 -10.05
CA GLU A 89 14.32 22.88 -10.59
C GLU A 89 13.81 23.95 -9.61
N GLU A 90 13.43 25.13 -10.12
CA GLU A 90 13.00 26.28 -9.31
C GLU A 90 11.88 25.93 -8.33
N GLY A 91 12.14 25.90 -7.02
CA GLY A 91 11.17 25.54 -5.98
C GLY A 91 11.36 24.16 -5.36
N ASP A 92 12.29 23.34 -5.87
CA ASP A 92 12.75 22.13 -5.20
C ASP A 92 13.97 22.43 -4.30
N CYS A 93 14.21 21.54 -3.32
CA CYS A 93 15.35 21.64 -2.41
C CYS A 93 16.55 20.77 -2.83
N TYR A 94 16.32 19.82 -3.75
CA TYR A 94 17.27 18.82 -4.18
C TYR A 94 17.06 18.51 -5.68
N PRO A 95 18.10 18.08 -6.39
CA PRO A 95 17.94 17.57 -7.75
C PRO A 95 17.29 16.18 -7.69
N PHE A 96 16.18 16.00 -8.40
CA PHE A 96 15.44 14.75 -8.44
C PHE A 96 15.67 14.04 -9.78
N VAL A 97 15.63 12.71 -9.77
CA VAL A 97 15.72 11.90 -10.99
C VAL A 97 14.60 12.24 -11.97
N PHE A 98 13.39 12.38 -11.45
CA PHE A 98 12.22 12.71 -12.26
C PHE A 98 11.99 14.23 -12.29
N PRO A 99 11.73 14.79 -13.49
CA PRO A 99 11.27 16.16 -13.60
C PRO A 99 9.99 16.39 -12.80
N ARG A 100 9.76 17.63 -12.35
CA ARG A 100 8.59 17.97 -11.53
C ARG A 100 7.27 17.62 -12.19
N THR A 101 7.17 17.73 -13.51
CA THR A 101 5.97 17.34 -14.28
C THR A 101 5.64 15.85 -14.09
N ILE A 102 6.66 14.98 -14.16
CA ILE A 102 6.52 13.54 -13.94
C ILE A 102 6.23 13.25 -12.46
N ARG A 103 6.95 13.86 -11.52
CA ARG A 103 6.67 13.70 -10.07
C ARG A 103 5.24 14.09 -9.70
N ARG A 104 4.72 15.19 -10.25
CA ARG A 104 3.31 15.58 -10.05
C ARG A 104 2.33 14.54 -10.61
N ARG A 105 2.61 13.99 -11.79
CA ARG A 105 1.78 12.94 -12.39
C ARG A 105 1.80 11.67 -11.53
N LEU A 106 2.97 11.26 -11.04
CA LEU A 106 3.13 10.16 -10.09
C LEU A 106 2.28 10.39 -8.82
N VAL A 107 2.36 11.57 -8.21
CA VAL A 107 1.57 11.90 -7.02
C VAL A 107 0.06 11.91 -7.31
N ALA A 108 -0.36 12.40 -8.47
CA ALA A 108 -1.77 12.37 -8.87
C ALA A 108 -2.29 10.92 -9.03
N ILE A 109 -1.52 10.05 -9.71
CA ILE A 109 -1.85 8.63 -9.87
C ILE A 109 -1.98 7.94 -8.50
N PHE A 110 -1.03 8.22 -7.59
CA PHE A 110 -1.06 7.67 -6.24
C PHE A 110 -2.24 8.20 -5.41
N TYR A 111 -2.53 9.50 -5.50
CA TYR A 111 -3.71 10.12 -4.88
C TYR A 111 -5.02 9.45 -5.34
N ASP A 112 -5.16 9.17 -6.63
CA ASP A 112 -6.34 8.51 -7.18
C ASP A 112 -6.50 7.08 -6.62
N LEU A 113 -5.41 6.32 -6.51
CA LEU A 113 -5.42 5.00 -5.87
C LEU A 113 -5.89 5.08 -4.40
N CYS A 114 -5.33 6.01 -3.62
CA CYS A 114 -5.76 6.25 -2.24
C CYS A 114 -7.23 6.67 -2.15
N ALA A 115 -7.69 7.53 -3.06
CA ALA A 115 -9.08 7.97 -3.11
C ALA A 115 -10.02 6.78 -3.37
N VAL A 116 -9.68 5.89 -4.30
CA VAL A 116 -10.47 4.68 -4.55
C VAL A 116 -10.44 3.74 -3.34
N PHE A 117 -9.29 3.54 -2.69
CA PHE A 117 -9.21 2.74 -1.46
C PHE A 117 -10.17 3.26 -0.38
N ILE A 118 -10.22 4.58 -0.17
CA ILE A 118 -11.15 5.22 0.77
C ILE A 118 -12.61 4.95 0.37
N GLN A 119 -12.94 4.95 -0.93
CA GLN A 119 -14.29 4.64 -1.40
C GLN A 119 -14.63 3.15 -1.24
N VAL A 120 -13.69 2.26 -1.51
CA VAL A 120 -13.84 0.81 -1.29
C VAL A 120 -14.09 0.52 0.18
N ASP A 121 -13.32 1.10 1.10
CA ASP A 121 -13.58 0.99 2.55
C ASP A 121 -14.98 1.50 2.91
N LYS A 122 -15.43 2.63 2.34
CA LYS A 122 -16.80 3.14 2.55
C LYS A 122 -17.88 2.24 1.96
N ILE A 123 -17.65 1.62 0.81
CA ILE A 123 -18.58 0.67 0.18
C ILE A 123 -18.66 -0.59 1.01
N HIS A 124 -17.52 -1.13 1.41
CA HIS A 124 -17.44 -2.31 2.26
C HIS A 124 -18.11 -2.05 3.62
N ARG A 125 -17.77 -0.93 4.26
CA ARG A 125 -18.45 -0.44 5.46
C ARG A 125 -19.95 -0.38 5.25
N ARG A 126 -20.43 0.23 4.15
CA ARG A 126 -21.87 0.31 3.83
C ARG A 126 -22.50 -1.05 3.53
N GLY A 127 -21.79 -2.00 2.92
CA GLY A 127 -22.28 -3.34 2.64
C GLY A 127 -22.39 -4.20 3.89
N ALA A 128 -21.38 -4.15 4.76
CA ALA A 128 -21.45 -4.70 6.11
C ALA A 128 -22.58 -4.05 6.93
N ILE A 129 -22.82 -2.75 6.72
CA ILE A 129 -23.94 -1.98 7.28
C ILE A 129 -25.29 -2.31 6.62
N ALA A 130 -25.33 -2.71 5.36
CA ALA A 130 -26.56 -3.15 4.70
C ALA A 130 -26.98 -4.55 5.18
N MET A 131 -26.04 -5.29 5.78
CA MET A 131 -26.31 -6.45 6.63
C MET A 131 -26.64 -6.07 8.09
N GLY A 132 -26.74 -4.77 8.44
CA GLY A 132 -27.05 -4.28 9.79
C GLY A 132 -26.54 -2.86 10.01
N ALA A 133 -27.42 -1.85 10.00
CA ALA A 133 -27.06 -0.44 9.89
C ALA A 133 -26.02 0.02 10.95
N GLN A 134 -24.87 0.51 10.50
CA GLN A 134 -23.85 1.21 11.31
C GLN A 134 -23.52 0.48 12.62
N PRO A 135 -23.15 -0.82 12.60
CA PRO A 135 -23.32 -1.77 13.72
C PRO A 135 -23.90 -1.14 14.99
N THR A 136 -25.16 -0.71 14.91
CA THR A 136 -25.76 0.09 15.98
C THR A 136 -26.16 -0.83 17.11
N SER A 137 -26.39 -2.11 16.77
CA SER A 137 -26.63 -3.17 17.71
C SER A 137 -25.37 -4.03 17.94
N PRO A 138 -25.19 -4.57 19.16
CA PRO A 138 -24.20 -5.62 19.42
C PRO A 138 -24.34 -6.86 18.51
N SER A 139 -25.53 -7.10 17.95
CA SER A 139 -25.80 -8.23 17.05
C SER A 139 -25.05 -8.11 15.72
N ASP A 140 -25.12 -6.94 15.08
CA ASP A 140 -24.45 -6.67 13.79
C ASP A 140 -22.92 -6.81 13.92
N LEU A 141 -22.35 -6.37 15.04
CA LEU A 141 -20.93 -6.56 15.36
C LEU A 141 -20.59 -8.03 15.55
N SER A 142 -21.48 -8.80 16.17
CA SER A 142 -21.30 -10.24 16.37
C SER A 142 -21.32 -10.98 15.04
N GLU A 143 -22.26 -10.67 14.15
CA GLU A 143 -22.35 -11.27 12.82
C GLU A 143 -21.12 -10.96 11.97
N TYR A 144 -20.67 -9.70 11.95
CA TYR A 144 -19.44 -9.33 11.27
C TYR A 144 -18.22 -10.06 11.83
N ARG A 145 -18.09 -10.18 13.16
CA ARG A 145 -17.00 -10.95 13.80
C ARG A 145 -17.05 -12.43 13.40
N SER A 146 -18.23 -13.04 13.41
CA SER A 146 -18.43 -14.43 12.98
C SER A 146 -18.03 -14.61 11.52
N HIS A 147 -18.39 -13.68 10.64
CA HIS A 147 -17.99 -13.69 9.24
C HIS A 147 -16.46 -13.61 9.06
N VAL A 148 -15.80 -12.69 9.77
CA VAL A 148 -14.33 -12.56 9.76
C VAL A 148 -13.66 -13.85 10.27
N LEU A 149 -14.17 -14.44 11.35
CA LEU A 149 -13.65 -15.67 11.91
C LEU A 149 -13.80 -16.85 10.94
N ALA A 150 -14.97 -17.00 10.31
CA ALA A 150 -15.21 -18.05 9.31
C ALA A 150 -14.23 -17.93 8.12
N ARG A 151 -13.95 -16.71 7.65
CA ARG A 151 -12.96 -16.50 6.59
C ARG A 151 -11.53 -16.82 7.02
N ARG A 152 -11.14 -16.47 8.24
CA ARG A 152 -9.81 -16.86 8.79
C ARG A 152 -9.67 -18.37 8.89
N GLN A 153 -10.72 -19.07 9.32
CA GLN A 153 -10.73 -20.54 9.34
C GLN A 153 -10.60 -21.13 7.94
N LEU A 154 -11.26 -20.55 6.94
CA LEU A 154 -11.12 -20.99 5.55
C LEU A 154 -9.69 -20.80 5.02
N LEU A 155 -9.04 -19.66 5.32
CA LEU A 155 -7.64 -19.43 4.93
C LEU A 155 -6.69 -20.46 5.54
N LEU A 156 -6.89 -20.80 6.81
CA LEU A 156 -6.12 -21.85 7.50
C LEU A 156 -6.33 -23.23 6.87
N ALA A 157 -7.55 -23.53 6.43
CA ALA A 157 -7.89 -24.80 5.78
C ALA A 157 -7.30 -24.90 4.37
N LEU A 158 -7.35 -23.81 3.58
CA LEU A 158 -6.82 -23.77 2.21
C LEU A 158 -5.29 -23.68 2.16
N ASN A 159 -4.69 -23.00 3.13
CA ASN A 159 -3.24 -22.79 3.21
C ASN A 159 -2.75 -23.26 4.59
N PRO A 160 -2.57 -24.58 4.80
CA PRO A 160 -2.10 -25.10 6.06
C PRO A 160 -0.70 -24.59 6.39
N ARG A 161 -0.42 -24.42 7.68
CA ARG A 161 0.90 -23.98 8.16
C ARG A 161 1.97 -24.99 7.74
N PRO A 162 3.13 -24.54 7.21
CA PRO A 162 4.24 -25.44 6.91
C PRO A 162 4.69 -26.16 8.18
N VAL A 163 4.87 -27.47 8.05
CA VAL A 163 5.32 -28.34 9.16
C VAL A 163 6.78 -28.01 9.49
N GLU A 164 7.07 -27.86 10.78
CA GLU A 164 8.44 -27.65 11.24
C GLU A 164 9.28 -28.92 11.04
N PRO A 165 10.47 -28.82 10.39
CA PRO A 165 11.37 -29.96 10.23
C PRO A 165 11.87 -30.51 11.56
N VAL A 166 12.09 -31.82 11.62
CA VAL A 166 12.73 -32.46 12.76
C VAL A 166 14.25 -32.26 12.68
N TRP A 167 14.74 -31.16 13.25
CA TRP A 167 16.14 -30.73 13.16
C TRP A 167 17.16 -31.79 13.59
N ALA A 168 16.79 -32.63 14.57
CA ALA A 168 17.65 -33.68 15.12
C ALA A 168 18.01 -34.79 14.11
N CYS A 169 17.29 -34.89 12.99
CA CYS A 169 17.53 -35.90 11.95
C CYS A 169 18.42 -35.38 10.81
N LEU A 170 18.86 -34.12 10.85
CA LEU A 170 19.65 -33.49 9.80
C LEU A 170 21.13 -33.44 10.18
N GLU A 171 21.99 -33.60 9.18
CA GLU A 171 23.43 -33.34 9.35
C GLU A 171 23.67 -31.85 9.69
N PRO A 172 24.68 -31.51 10.51
CA PRO A 172 24.88 -30.14 11.00
C PRO A 172 24.95 -29.06 9.91
N HIS A 173 25.50 -29.39 8.74
CA HIS A 173 25.58 -28.45 7.62
C HIS A 173 24.22 -28.26 6.90
N CYS A 174 23.33 -29.25 6.94
CA CYS A 174 21.98 -29.19 6.38
C CYS A 174 20.98 -28.45 7.29
N VAL A 175 21.25 -28.35 8.60
CA VAL A 175 20.34 -27.71 9.58
C VAL A 175 20.09 -26.24 9.21
N ASN A 176 21.13 -25.48 8.87
CA ASN A 176 20.98 -24.06 8.54
C ASN A 176 20.19 -23.84 7.25
N GLU A 177 20.46 -24.63 6.22
CA GLU A 177 19.76 -24.54 4.94
C GLU A 177 18.27 -24.89 5.10
N ALA A 178 17.97 -26.02 5.77
CA ALA A 178 16.60 -26.43 6.05
C ALA A 178 15.85 -25.40 6.92
N ARG A 179 16.55 -24.77 7.87
CA ARG A 179 15.99 -23.71 8.72
C ARG A 179 15.63 -22.49 7.89
N ASN A 180 16.51 -22.03 7.02
CA ASN A 180 16.26 -20.88 6.16
C ASN A 180 15.10 -21.15 5.20
N ALA A 181 15.06 -22.34 4.60
CA ALA A 181 13.96 -22.76 3.72
C ALA A 181 12.61 -22.80 4.46
N TRP A 182 12.58 -23.33 5.68
CA TRP A 182 11.38 -23.36 6.51
C TRP A 182 10.94 -21.95 6.94
N LEU A 183 11.88 -21.08 7.34
CA LEU A 183 11.57 -19.68 7.68
C LEU A 183 10.99 -18.92 6.49
N GLY A 184 11.58 -19.06 5.30
CA GLY A 184 11.02 -18.47 4.07
C GLY A 184 9.62 -18.99 3.75
N SER A 185 9.40 -20.30 3.91
CA SER A 185 8.07 -20.91 3.74
C SER A 185 7.06 -20.40 4.77
N LEU A 186 7.48 -20.21 6.02
CA LEU A 186 6.67 -19.69 7.10
C LEU A 186 6.28 -18.22 6.86
N ASP A 187 7.22 -17.40 6.40
CA ASP A 187 6.94 -16.00 6.07
C ASP A 187 6.00 -15.87 4.87
N ASN A 188 6.18 -16.68 3.83
CA ASN A 188 5.22 -16.76 2.74
C ASN A 188 3.84 -17.22 3.22
N TRP A 189 3.77 -18.23 4.09
CA TRP A 189 2.51 -18.68 4.68
C TRP A 189 1.81 -17.57 5.48
N LYS A 190 2.54 -16.77 6.28
CA LYS A 190 1.93 -15.64 7.00
C LYS A 190 1.23 -14.66 6.05
N GLN A 191 1.81 -14.42 4.87
CA GLN A 191 1.20 -13.54 3.86
C GLN A 191 -0.09 -14.12 3.27
N THR A 192 -0.24 -15.44 3.18
CA THR A 192 -1.48 -16.10 2.74
C THR A 192 -2.58 -16.10 3.81
N GLN A 193 -2.24 -15.87 5.07
CA GLN A 193 -3.20 -15.79 6.18
C GLN A 193 -3.83 -14.41 6.34
N VAL A 194 -3.44 -13.44 5.51
CA VAL A 194 -3.99 -12.10 5.60
C VAL A 194 -5.32 -12.02 4.83
N LEU A 195 -6.35 -11.51 5.50
CA LEU A 195 -7.66 -11.30 4.87
C LEU A 195 -7.58 -10.17 3.83
N ARG A 196 -7.93 -10.49 2.59
CA ARG A 196 -8.12 -9.53 1.50
C ARG A 196 -9.56 -9.55 1.05
N LEU A 197 -10.01 -8.49 0.39
CA LEU A 197 -11.26 -8.53 -0.36
C LEU A 197 -11.25 -9.73 -1.33
N ALA A 198 -12.35 -10.47 -1.36
CA ALA A 198 -12.64 -11.57 -2.27
C ALA A 198 -13.68 -11.12 -3.30
N PRO A 199 -13.84 -11.84 -4.44
CA PRO A 199 -14.78 -11.48 -5.51
C PRO A 199 -16.22 -11.20 -5.07
N THR A 200 -16.67 -11.82 -4.00
CA THR A 200 -18.01 -11.64 -3.44
C THR A 200 -18.15 -10.44 -2.50
N ASP A 201 -17.05 -9.79 -2.13
CA ASP A 201 -17.08 -8.66 -1.21
C ASP A 201 -17.46 -7.36 -1.92
N PRO A 202 -18.27 -6.50 -1.26
CA PRO A 202 -18.52 -5.15 -1.75
C PRO A 202 -17.22 -4.37 -1.91
N GLY A 203 -16.99 -3.84 -3.10
CA GLY A 203 -15.82 -3.03 -3.43
C GLY A 203 -14.63 -3.80 -4.01
N TYR A 204 -14.67 -5.13 -4.08
CA TYR A 204 -13.60 -5.94 -4.69
C TYR A 204 -13.26 -5.50 -6.11
N ILE A 205 -14.26 -5.47 -7.00
CA ILE A 205 -14.06 -5.11 -8.42
C ILE A 205 -13.46 -3.71 -8.55
N ALA A 206 -13.94 -2.76 -7.74
CA ALA A 206 -13.43 -1.38 -7.74
C ALA A 206 -11.97 -1.32 -7.28
N TRP A 207 -11.59 -2.12 -6.26
CA TRP A 207 -10.21 -2.21 -5.80
C TRP A 207 -9.28 -2.82 -6.86
N CYS A 208 -9.62 -3.98 -7.42
CA CYS A 208 -8.82 -4.62 -8.46
C CYS A 208 -8.65 -3.73 -9.70
N THR A 209 -9.72 -3.04 -10.11
CA THR A 209 -9.68 -2.09 -11.23
C THR A 209 -8.75 -0.91 -10.92
N ALA A 210 -8.78 -0.37 -9.70
CA ALA A 210 -7.90 0.73 -9.30
C ALA A 210 -6.43 0.33 -9.31
N ILE A 211 -6.12 -0.87 -8.82
CA ILE A 211 -4.78 -1.44 -8.84
C ILE A 211 -4.28 -1.63 -10.27
N GLN A 212 -5.12 -2.14 -11.18
CA GLN A 212 -4.77 -2.28 -12.59
C GLN A 212 -4.51 -0.92 -13.25
N ILE A 213 -5.40 0.06 -13.07
CA ILE A 213 -5.23 1.42 -13.61
C ILE A 213 -3.93 2.05 -13.08
N PHE A 214 -3.66 1.89 -11.78
CA PHE A 214 -2.44 2.37 -11.15
C PHE A 214 -1.21 1.72 -11.81
N ARG A 215 -1.20 0.38 -11.94
CA ARG A 215 -0.13 -0.37 -12.60
C ARG A 215 0.11 0.14 -14.02
N ASP A 216 -0.94 0.21 -14.84
CA ASP A 216 -0.82 0.64 -16.24
C ASP A 216 -0.30 2.07 -16.36
N SER A 217 -0.76 2.96 -15.48
CA SER A 217 -0.32 4.36 -15.44
C SER A 217 1.14 4.50 -15.04
N ILE A 218 1.58 3.70 -14.07
CA ILE A 218 2.96 3.64 -13.62
C ILE A 218 3.87 3.06 -14.71
N THR A 219 3.49 1.94 -15.32
CA THR A 219 4.24 1.32 -16.43
C THR A 219 4.34 2.27 -17.63
N SER A 220 3.29 3.05 -17.91
CA SER A 220 3.33 4.08 -18.95
C SER A 220 4.38 5.17 -18.66
N ILE A 221 4.58 5.54 -17.39
CA ILE A 221 5.63 6.52 -16.99
C ILE A 221 7.02 5.88 -17.04
N ALA A 222 7.12 4.61 -16.65
CA ALA A 222 8.36 3.84 -16.67
C ALA A 222 8.86 3.50 -18.09
N HIS A 223 8.07 3.77 -19.12
CA HIS A 223 8.41 3.40 -20.49
C HIS A 223 9.72 4.10 -20.93
N PRO A 224 10.71 3.37 -21.50
CA PRO A 224 12.02 3.94 -21.85
C PRO A 224 11.96 5.18 -22.75
N ALA A 225 10.99 5.26 -23.66
CA ALA A 225 10.80 6.46 -24.50
C ALA A 225 10.42 7.70 -23.67
N VAL A 226 9.63 7.54 -22.60
CA VAL A 226 9.26 8.65 -21.69
C VAL A 226 10.44 9.00 -20.79
N LEU A 227 11.17 7.98 -20.32
CA LEU A 227 12.32 8.18 -19.44
C LEU A 227 13.52 8.79 -20.18
N SER A 228 13.84 8.36 -21.40
CA SER A 228 14.98 8.88 -22.17
C SER A 228 14.86 10.37 -22.52
N ASP A 229 13.63 10.90 -22.59
CA ASP A 229 13.37 12.33 -22.78
C ASP A 229 13.55 13.15 -21.49
N SER A 230 13.57 12.50 -20.32
CA SER A 230 13.38 13.15 -19.01
C SER A 230 14.40 12.77 -17.94
N VAL A 231 15.15 11.69 -18.12
CA VAL A 231 15.95 11.01 -17.10
C VAL A 231 17.27 10.55 -17.73
N SER A 232 18.36 10.63 -16.97
CA SER A 232 19.68 10.18 -17.44
C SER A 232 19.71 8.66 -17.65
N VAL A 233 20.52 8.15 -18.58
CA VAL A 233 20.63 6.70 -18.84
C VAL A 233 21.01 5.90 -17.59
N VAL A 234 21.89 6.45 -16.73
CA VAL A 234 22.31 5.81 -15.47
C VAL A 234 21.15 5.71 -14.49
N ASP A 235 20.29 6.74 -14.44
CA ASP A 235 19.12 6.74 -13.57
C ASP A 235 17.99 5.84 -14.10
N ILE A 236 17.92 5.60 -15.42
CA ILE A 236 16.93 4.69 -16.01
C ILE A 236 17.08 3.28 -15.43
N GLU A 237 18.30 2.74 -15.34
CA GLU A 237 18.52 1.40 -14.79
C GLU A 237 18.10 1.30 -13.33
N ARG A 238 18.42 2.31 -12.51
CA ARG A 238 18.01 2.39 -11.10
C ARG A 238 16.49 2.49 -10.95
N VAL A 239 15.85 3.28 -11.81
CA VAL A 239 14.40 3.42 -11.86
C VAL A 239 13.74 2.11 -12.26
N LEU A 240 14.27 1.41 -13.27
CA LEU A 240 13.75 0.12 -13.73
C LEU A 240 13.92 -0.98 -12.67
N ASP A 241 15.08 -1.08 -12.01
CA ASP A 241 15.29 -2.01 -10.89
C ASP A 241 14.29 -1.75 -9.73
N HIS A 242 13.97 -0.48 -9.47
CA HIS A 242 12.93 -0.14 -8.50
C HIS A 242 11.52 -0.53 -8.98
N PHE A 243 11.23 -0.40 -10.27
CA PHE A 243 9.98 -0.89 -10.87
C PHE A 243 9.87 -2.42 -10.86
N GLU A 244 10.96 -3.17 -10.96
CA GLU A 244 10.95 -4.63 -10.85
C GLU A 244 10.59 -5.10 -9.43
N LYS A 245 10.86 -4.27 -8.42
CA LYS A 245 10.52 -4.52 -7.01
C LYS A 245 9.10 -4.07 -6.66
N PHE A 246 8.24 -3.87 -7.67
CA PHE A 246 6.90 -3.36 -7.47
C PHE A 246 6.02 -4.37 -6.69
N PRO A 247 5.45 -3.98 -5.54
CA PRO A 247 4.81 -4.91 -4.62
C PRO A 247 3.48 -5.50 -5.13
N ILE A 248 2.96 -5.02 -6.26
CA ILE A 248 1.64 -5.41 -6.79
C ILE A 248 1.67 -6.76 -7.51
N ASP A 249 2.82 -7.22 -7.99
CA ASP A 249 2.91 -8.50 -8.72
C ASP A 249 2.54 -9.73 -7.86
N HIS A 250 2.44 -9.55 -6.55
CA HIS A 250 1.99 -10.58 -5.61
C HIS A 250 0.54 -10.40 -5.14
N ILE A 251 -0.15 -9.34 -5.58
CA ILE A 251 -1.56 -9.12 -5.26
C ILE A 251 -2.41 -9.97 -6.22
N PRO A 252 -3.11 -11.00 -5.73
CA PRO A 252 -4.02 -11.76 -6.59
C PRO A 252 -5.17 -10.86 -7.05
N LEU A 253 -5.31 -10.70 -8.37
CA LEU A 253 -6.41 -9.96 -9.03
C LEU A 253 -7.60 -10.85 -9.33
#